data_AF-A0A971CUK1-F1
#
_entry.id   AF-A0A971CUK1-F1
#
_cell.length_a   1.000
_cell.length_b   1.000
_cell.length_c   1.000
_cell.angle_alpha   90.00
_cell.angle_beta   90.00
_cell.angle_gamma   90.00
#
_symmetry.space_group_name_H-M   'P 1'
#
loop_
_entity.id
_entity.type
_entity.pdbx_description
1 polymer ?
#
loop_
_entity_poly.entity_id
_entity_poly.type
_entity_poly.pdbx_seq_one_letter_code
_entity_poly.pdbx_strand_id
1 'polypeptide(L)'
;MDELREVADAAPIRRTAAARSLAGWYKQQMADIAAGRRACRRLVDNGEADEQTAAVVLGELDQRERDLQEGWAHSSLRREIESRSVPDDAFEVRGVSSRGGPALDDFRVTSTKTATQLHGEGIVYDQLSPDYFGFREKIARGACTQALATSDIRLLYNHNVDHLFARTSSATLELRETSHGVFFTGYLLPFDGPSYHLARLIDRADVSGCSFSFSGVTDRWVLKPGESDIRIIESIETIYDIGPVTMPWYPTTSVSATFANVERAAPVQSAADVYDYEQEEHDAFVADYERTQRLAAAEERLRSRRLDEMLARTRDSRLLTAMSRNREGRLRAYETKFSLKGRR
;
A
#
# COMPACT_ATOMS: atom_id res chain seq x y z
N MET A 1 10.69 8.26 -21.38
CA MET A 1 11.79 7.29 -21.14
C MET A 1 12.02 7.04 -19.65
N ASP A 2 11.59 7.91 -18.73
CA ASP A 2 11.63 7.63 -17.29
C ASP A 2 10.47 6.76 -16.77
N GLU A 3 9.28 6.77 -17.39
CA GLU A 3 8.14 5.92 -16.95
C GLU A 3 8.36 4.41 -17.21
N LEU A 4 9.17 4.05 -18.22
CA LEU A 4 9.56 2.65 -18.45
C LEU A 4 10.57 2.12 -17.42
N ARG A 5 11.14 3.02 -16.61
CA ARG A 5 12.12 2.70 -15.57
C ARG A 5 11.44 2.29 -14.25
N GLU A 6 10.23 2.79 -13.97
CA GLU A 6 9.45 2.45 -12.76
C GLU A 6 8.74 1.09 -12.84
N VAL A 7 8.36 0.62 -14.03
CA VAL A 7 7.85 -0.76 -14.21
C VAL A 7 8.91 -1.80 -13.79
N ALA A 8 10.19 -1.43 -13.85
CA ALA A 8 11.30 -2.25 -13.40
C ALA A 8 11.47 -2.29 -11.86
N ASP A 9 10.86 -1.38 -11.09
CA ASP A 9 11.02 -1.32 -9.62
C ASP A 9 10.01 -2.18 -8.84
N ALA A 10 8.93 -2.64 -9.48
CA ALA A 10 7.96 -3.59 -8.87
C ALA A 10 8.34 -5.08 -9.08
N ALA A 11 9.14 -5.38 -10.11
CA ALA A 11 9.63 -6.73 -10.40
C ALA A 11 10.49 -7.35 -9.28
N PRO A 12 11.40 -6.60 -8.61
CA PRO A 12 12.19 -7.11 -7.49
C PRO A 12 11.30 -7.53 -6.31
N ILE A 13 10.27 -6.75 -5.97
CA ILE A 13 9.40 -6.98 -4.81
C ILE A 13 8.59 -8.29 -4.97
N ARG A 14 8.03 -8.53 -6.16
CA ARG A 14 7.21 -9.72 -6.42
C ARG A 14 8.04 -11.00 -6.47
N ARG A 15 9.18 -10.95 -7.14
CA ARG A 15 10.13 -12.07 -7.20
C ARG A 15 10.66 -12.40 -5.81
N THR A 16 10.90 -11.38 -5.00
CA THR A 16 11.31 -11.47 -3.60
C THR A 16 10.26 -12.13 -2.71
N ALA A 17 8.97 -11.76 -2.84
CA ALA A 17 7.89 -12.38 -2.06
C ALA A 17 7.74 -13.87 -2.40
N ALA A 18 7.73 -14.19 -3.70
CA ALA A 18 7.70 -15.57 -4.19
C ALA A 18 8.91 -16.39 -3.70
N ALA A 19 10.11 -15.83 -3.76
CA ALA A 19 11.34 -16.45 -3.25
C ALA A 19 11.27 -16.74 -1.74
N ARG A 20 10.75 -15.81 -0.92
CA ARG A 20 10.55 -16.03 0.53
C ARG A 20 9.55 -17.14 0.81
N SER A 21 8.41 -17.13 0.12
CA SER A 21 7.39 -18.16 0.24
C SER A 21 7.98 -19.54 -0.11
N LEU A 22 8.69 -19.65 -1.24
CA LEU A 22 9.34 -20.88 -1.66
C LEU A 22 10.36 -21.39 -0.63
N ALA A 23 11.20 -20.50 -0.09
CA ALA A 23 12.17 -20.85 0.94
C ALA A 23 11.50 -21.36 2.23
N GLY A 24 10.41 -20.69 2.66
CA GLY A 24 9.62 -21.09 3.81
C GLY A 24 8.97 -22.47 3.62
N TRP A 25 8.31 -22.66 2.47
CA TRP A 25 7.72 -23.94 2.08
C TRP A 25 8.75 -25.06 2.05
N TYR A 26 9.89 -24.86 1.37
CA TYR A 26 10.95 -25.87 1.26
C TYR A 26 11.47 -26.29 2.64
N LYS A 27 11.74 -25.32 3.52
CA LYS A 27 12.16 -25.58 4.89
C LYS A 27 11.11 -26.40 5.66
N GLN A 28 9.84 -26.08 5.50
CA GLN A 28 8.75 -26.84 6.14
C GLN A 28 8.71 -28.29 5.62
N GLN A 29 8.81 -28.50 4.31
CA GLN A 29 8.82 -29.85 3.72
C GLN A 29 9.96 -30.71 4.26
N MET A 30 11.18 -30.14 4.37
CA MET A 30 12.33 -30.84 4.94
C MET A 30 12.12 -31.18 6.42
N ALA A 31 11.51 -30.27 7.18
CA ALA A 31 11.17 -30.50 8.59
C ALA A 31 10.13 -31.62 8.75
N ASP A 32 9.11 -31.65 7.90
CA ASP A 32 8.05 -32.68 7.88
C ASP A 32 8.62 -34.07 7.57
N ILE A 33 9.53 -34.17 6.58
CA ILE A 33 10.24 -35.41 6.26
C ILE A 33 11.03 -35.90 7.48
N ALA A 34 11.79 -35.02 8.13
CA ALA A 34 12.54 -35.36 9.32
C ALA A 34 11.63 -35.79 10.49
N ALA A 35 10.48 -35.14 10.65
CA ALA A 35 9.46 -35.51 11.64
C ALA A 35 8.84 -36.87 11.35
N GLY A 36 8.51 -37.16 10.08
CA GLY A 36 8.02 -38.46 9.62
C GLY A 36 8.99 -39.58 9.94
N ARG A 37 10.29 -39.39 9.68
CA ARG A 37 11.34 -40.37 10.03
C ARG A 37 11.41 -40.63 11.54
N ARG A 38 11.31 -39.58 12.36
CA ARG A 38 11.26 -39.72 13.84
C ARG A 38 10.01 -40.47 14.28
N ALA A 39 8.87 -40.20 13.65
CA ALA A 39 7.61 -40.87 13.95
C ALA A 39 7.65 -42.35 13.60
N CYS A 40 8.15 -42.72 12.42
CA CYS A 40 8.34 -44.13 12.04
C CYS A 40 9.20 -44.89 13.03
N ARG A 41 10.37 -44.35 13.39
CA ARG A 41 11.26 -45.00 14.38
C ARG A 41 10.56 -45.25 15.71
N ARG A 42 9.89 -44.23 16.24
CA ARG A 42 9.14 -44.34 17.50
C ARG A 42 8.03 -45.40 17.44
N LEU A 43 7.30 -45.51 16.33
CA LEU A 43 6.26 -46.52 16.17
C LEU A 43 6.83 -47.94 16.16
N VAL A 44 7.99 -48.14 15.51
CA VAL A 44 8.70 -49.43 15.55
C VAL A 44 9.21 -49.72 16.96
N ASP A 45 9.85 -48.76 17.61
CA ASP A 45 10.40 -48.91 18.97
C ASP A 45 9.31 -49.26 20.01
N ASN A 46 8.09 -48.74 19.81
CA ASN A 46 6.93 -49.02 20.67
C ASN A 46 6.21 -50.34 20.32
N GLY A 47 6.61 -51.03 19.24
CA GLY A 47 5.90 -52.22 18.73
C GLY A 47 4.52 -51.92 18.11
N GLU A 48 4.27 -50.65 17.75
CA GLU A 48 3.02 -50.19 17.13
C GLU A 48 3.03 -50.37 15.59
N ALA A 49 4.21 -50.57 14.99
CA ALA A 49 4.39 -50.87 13.57
C ALA A 49 5.49 -51.91 13.37
N ASP A 50 5.33 -52.79 12.37
CA ASP A 50 6.36 -53.75 11.98
C ASP A 50 7.47 -53.10 11.11
N GLU A 51 8.65 -53.73 11.09
CA GLU A 51 9.82 -53.22 10.36
C GLU A 51 9.56 -53.10 8.85
N GLN A 52 8.75 -53.99 8.27
CA GLN A 52 8.47 -53.98 6.83
C GLN A 52 7.60 -52.79 6.45
N THR A 53 6.55 -52.51 7.23
CA THR A 53 5.71 -51.32 7.09
C THR A 53 6.54 -50.04 7.26
N ALA A 54 7.41 -49.99 8.27
CA ALA A 54 8.26 -48.84 8.49
C ALA A 54 9.26 -48.61 7.35
N ALA A 55 9.83 -49.68 6.77
CA ALA A 55 10.75 -49.60 5.63
C ALA A 55 10.09 -49.00 4.38
N VAL A 56 8.81 -49.34 4.11
CA VAL A 56 8.05 -48.75 3.00
C VAL A 56 7.91 -47.24 3.20
N VAL A 57 7.44 -46.80 4.37
CA VAL A 57 7.24 -45.36 4.66
C VAL A 57 8.57 -44.59 4.64
N LEU A 58 9.64 -45.17 5.19
CA LEU A 58 10.97 -44.55 5.12
C LEU A 58 11.47 -44.42 3.68
N GLY A 59 11.25 -45.43 2.84
CA GLY A 59 11.58 -45.38 1.41
C GLY A 59 10.82 -44.27 0.66
N GLU A 60 9.54 -44.08 0.97
CA GLU A 60 8.73 -42.97 0.43
C GLU A 60 9.25 -41.60 0.87
N LEU A 61 9.61 -41.46 2.15
CA LEU A 61 10.20 -40.22 2.69
C LEU A 61 11.56 -39.91 2.07
N ASP A 62 12.39 -40.93 1.85
CA ASP A 62 13.69 -40.79 1.18
C ASP A 62 13.54 -40.41 -0.29
N GLN A 63 12.56 -40.97 -1.00
CA GLN A 63 12.25 -40.58 -2.37
C GLN A 63 11.77 -39.12 -2.42
N ARG A 64 10.86 -38.75 -1.53
CA ARG A 64 10.35 -37.38 -1.44
C ARG A 64 11.45 -36.37 -1.14
N GLU A 65 12.41 -36.69 -0.27
CA GLU A 65 13.56 -35.82 -0.02
C GLU A 65 14.43 -35.66 -1.27
N ARG A 66 14.73 -36.76 -1.99
CA ARG A 66 15.51 -36.69 -3.23
C ARG A 66 14.83 -35.82 -4.28
N ASP A 67 13.54 -36.03 -4.53
CA ASP A 67 12.78 -35.26 -5.51
C ASP A 67 12.75 -33.77 -5.14
N LEU A 68 12.57 -33.47 -3.85
CA LEU A 68 12.54 -32.11 -3.34
C LEU A 68 13.91 -31.41 -3.48
N GLN A 69 15.00 -32.10 -3.14
CA GLN A 69 16.36 -31.60 -3.29
C GLN A 69 16.74 -31.38 -4.76
N GLU A 70 16.35 -32.31 -5.64
CA GLU A 70 16.59 -32.20 -7.07
C GLU A 70 15.81 -31.02 -7.66
N GLY A 71 14.53 -30.89 -7.33
CA GLY A 71 13.71 -29.75 -7.73
C GLY A 71 14.28 -28.42 -7.24
N TRP A 72 14.69 -28.35 -5.97
CA TRP A 72 15.32 -27.16 -5.40
C TRP A 72 16.62 -26.78 -6.11
N ALA A 73 17.47 -27.76 -6.43
CA ALA A 73 18.72 -27.51 -7.13
C ALA A 73 18.53 -26.83 -8.49
N HIS A 74 17.38 -27.07 -9.13
CA HIS A 74 17.01 -26.52 -10.44
C HIS A 74 16.05 -25.32 -10.38
N SER A 75 15.59 -24.92 -9.19
CA SER A 75 14.68 -23.79 -9.04
C SER A 75 15.29 -22.49 -9.55
N SER A 76 14.50 -21.73 -10.31
CA SER A 76 14.91 -20.44 -10.89
C SER A 76 15.04 -19.34 -9.83
N LEU A 77 14.33 -19.50 -8.71
CA LEU A 77 14.32 -18.58 -7.58
C LEU A 77 15.44 -18.87 -6.57
N ARG A 78 16.09 -20.05 -6.63
CA ARG A 78 17.14 -20.45 -5.70
C ARG A 78 18.27 -19.43 -5.57
N ARG A 79 18.78 -18.92 -6.70
CA ARG A 79 19.86 -17.90 -6.70
C ARG A 79 19.44 -16.63 -5.96
N GLU A 80 18.18 -16.23 -6.09
CA GLU A 80 17.66 -15.06 -5.40
C GLU A 80 17.58 -15.29 -3.90
N ILE A 81 17.05 -16.43 -3.48
CA ILE A 81 16.95 -16.85 -2.08
C ILE A 81 18.33 -16.88 -1.41
N GLU A 82 19.33 -17.45 -2.07
CA GLU A 82 20.69 -17.58 -1.54
C GLU A 82 21.44 -16.24 -1.49
N SER A 83 21.04 -15.24 -2.30
CA SER A 83 21.68 -13.93 -2.38
C SER A 83 21.30 -12.92 -1.28
N ARG A 84 20.40 -13.29 -0.34
CA ARG A 84 20.07 -12.55 0.91
C ARG A 84 19.81 -11.04 0.76
N SER A 85 19.08 -10.63 -0.27
CA SER A 85 18.73 -9.21 -0.48
C SER A 85 17.23 -8.95 -0.24
N VAL A 86 16.70 -9.30 0.94
CA VAL A 86 15.26 -9.16 1.22
C VAL A 86 14.99 -8.67 2.65
N PRO A 87 14.39 -7.48 2.84
CA PRO A 87 13.81 -7.04 4.11
C PRO A 87 12.59 -7.88 4.52
N ASP A 88 12.43 -8.14 5.83
CA ASP A 88 11.38 -9.02 6.39
C ASP A 88 9.95 -8.50 6.20
N ASP A 89 9.75 -7.20 5.91
CA ASP A 89 8.47 -6.49 5.99
C ASP A 89 7.81 -6.13 4.64
N ALA A 90 8.35 -6.58 3.51
CA ALA A 90 7.79 -6.25 2.20
C ALA A 90 6.42 -6.93 1.96
N PHE A 91 5.36 -6.15 1.80
CA PHE A 91 4.03 -6.59 1.36
C PHE A 91 4.07 -7.12 -0.09
N GLU A 92 3.34 -8.20 -0.39
CA GLU A 92 3.14 -8.66 -1.77
C GLU A 92 2.12 -7.74 -2.46
N VAL A 93 2.58 -6.58 -2.94
CA VAL A 93 1.74 -5.65 -3.72
C VAL A 93 1.77 -6.08 -5.18
N ARG A 94 0.62 -6.52 -5.71
CA ARG A 94 0.44 -6.85 -7.15
C ARG A 94 0.09 -5.66 -8.03
N GLY A 95 0.16 -4.46 -7.47
CA GLY A 95 0.19 -3.20 -8.21
C GLY A 95 1.57 -2.88 -8.78
N VAL A 96 1.64 -2.51 -10.05
CA VAL A 96 2.56 -1.44 -10.40
C VAL A 96 1.88 -0.21 -9.82
N SER A 97 2.44 0.37 -8.76
CA SER A 97 2.09 1.74 -8.38
C SER A 97 2.56 2.64 -9.53
N SER A 98 1.83 2.67 -10.64
CA SER A 98 2.00 3.72 -11.61
C SER A 98 1.40 4.95 -10.95
N ARG A 99 2.24 5.80 -10.39
CA ARG A 99 1.88 7.23 -10.28
C ARG A 99 1.71 7.71 -11.72
N GLY A 100 0.52 7.54 -12.29
CA GLY A 100 0.28 7.89 -13.69
C GLY A 100 -0.27 6.76 -14.55
N GLY A 101 -1.33 6.07 -14.10
CA GLY A 101 -2.33 5.67 -15.10
C GLY A 101 -2.79 6.94 -15.83
N PRO A 102 -3.21 6.87 -17.12
CA PRO A 102 -3.69 8.06 -17.82
C PRO A 102 -4.74 8.74 -16.93
N ALA A 103 -4.58 10.05 -16.72
CA ALA A 103 -5.57 10.84 -16.01
C ALA A 103 -6.92 10.57 -16.67
N LEU A 104 -7.90 10.17 -15.88
CA LEU A 104 -9.25 10.04 -16.38
C LEU A 104 -9.81 11.45 -16.47
N ASP A 105 -9.89 11.99 -17.69
CA ASP A 105 -10.40 13.34 -17.92
C ASP A 105 -11.80 13.49 -17.30
N ASP A 106 -12.00 14.58 -16.56
CA ASP A 106 -13.30 14.99 -16.04
C ASP A 106 -14.15 15.56 -17.18
N PHE A 107 -14.59 14.69 -18.09
CA PHE A 107 -15.47 15.07 -19.17
C PHE A 107 -16.92 15.00 -18.71
N ARG A 108 -17.66 16.09 -18.91
CA ARG A 108 -19.11 16.11 -18.67
C ARG A 108 -19.83 15.19 -19.65
N VAL A 109 -20.36 14.08 -19.17
CA VAL A 109 -21.25 13.21 -19.94
C VAL A 109 -22.57 13.97 -20.20
N THR A 110 -22.78 14.41 -21.44
CA THR A 110 -23.98 15.14 -21.89
C THR A 110 -25.09 14.21 -22.41
N SER A 111 -24.76 12.94 -22.66
CA SER A 111 -25.69 11.90 -23.09
C SER A 111 -26.53 11.36 -21.92
N THR A 112 -27.77 10.96 -22.19
CA THR A 112 -28.61 10.20 -21.25
C THR A 112 -28.11 8.76 -21.06
N LYS A 113 -27.28 8.25 -21.98
CA LYS A 113 -26.64 6.94 -21.88
C LYS A 113 -25.31 7.07 -21.14
N THR A 114 -25.17 6.37 -20.02
CA THR A 114 -23.97 6.39 -19.17
C THR A 114 -23.56 4.97 -18.74
N ALA A 115 -22.32 4.81 -18.29
CA ALA A 115 -21.85 3.55 -17.74
C ALA A 115 -22.46 3.34 -16.35
N THR A 116 -22.99 2.15 -16.10
CA THR A 116 -23.67 1.85 -14.83
C THR A 116 -22.99 0.74 -14.05
N GLN A 117 -22.33 -0.20 -14.74
CA GLN A 117 -21.68 -1.33 -14.08
C GLN A 117 -20.41 -1.75 -14.81
N LEU A 118 -19.42 -2.21 -14.03
CA LEU A 118 -18.34 -3.07 -14.49
C LEU A 118 -18.51 -4.45 -13.89
N HIS A 119 -18.31 -5.50 -14.66
CA HIS A 119 -18.40 -6.85 -14.13
C HIS A 119 -17.45 -7.80 -14.87
N GLY A 120 -17.07 -8.90 -14.22
CA GLY A 120 -16.19 -9.88 -14.84
C GLY A 120 -15.56 -10.88 -13.87
N GLU A 121 -14.76 -11.77 -14.42
CA GLU A 121 -13.96 -12.73 -13.65
C GLU A 121 -12.65 -12.07 -13.22
N GLY A 122 -12.65 -11.48 -12.02
CA GLY A 122 -11.51 -10.73 -11.51
C GLY A 122 -10.40 -11.60 -10.91
N ILE A 123 -10.75 -12.81 -10.46
CA ILE A 123 -9.82 -13.86 -10.05
C ILE A 123 -10.25 -15.15 -10.73
N VAL A 124 -9.32 -15.94 -11.27
CA VAL A 124 -9.60 -17.21 -11.94
C VAL A 124 -8.89 -18.36 -11.23
N TYR A 125 -9.59 -19.48 -11.04
CA TYR A 125 -9.07 -20.67 -10.36
C TYR A 125 -8.47 -21.68 -11.32
N ASP A 126 -7.42 -22.33 -10.83
CA ASP A 126 -6.63 -23.37 -11.53
C ASP A 126 -6.02 -22.96 -12.88
N GLN A 127 -6.03 -21.66 -13.20
CA GLN A 127 -5.37 -21.13 -14.38
C GLN A 127 -3.95 -20.71 -14.03
N LEU A 128 -2.97 -21.21 -14.78
CA LEU A 128 -1.57 -20.82 -14.62
C LEU A 128 -1.34 -19.45 -15.26
N SER A 129 -0.64 -18.58 -14.54
CA SER A 129 -0.01 -17.41 -15.12
C SER A 129 1.00 -17.82 -16.22
N PRO A 130 1.38 -16.88 -17.10
CA PRO A 130 2.64 -16.94 -17.81
C PRO A 130 3.82 -17.17 -16.85
N ASP A 131 4.95 -17.59 -17.41
CA ASP A 131 6.20 -17.59 -16.65
C ASP A 131 6.61 -16.15 -16.39
N TYR A 132 6.47 -15.74 -15.14
CA TYR A 132 6.92 -14.45 -14.65
C TYR A 132 8.08 -14.70 -13.70
N PHE A 133 9.24 -14.12 -14.02
CA PHE A 133 10.40 -14.13 -13.15
C PHE A 133 10.96 -15.53 -12.82
N GLY A 134 10.67 -16.54 -13.66
CA GLY A 134 11.15 -17.91 -13.53
C GLY A 134 10.16 -18.86 -12.86
N PHE A 135 8.95 -18.40 -12.52
CA PHE A 135 7.91 -19.25 -11.95
C PHE A 135 6.55 -18.94 -12.58
N ARG A 136 5.65 -19.90 -12.46
CA ARG A 136 4.24 -19.77 -12.82
C ARG A 136 3.41 -19.90 -11.55
N GLU A 137 2.24 -19.29 -11.56
CA GLU A 137 1.38 -19.29 -10.38
C GLU A 137 -0.05 -19.65 -10.76
N LYS A 138 -0.77 -20.34 -9.87
CA LYS A 138 -2.21 -20.49 -9.96
C LYS A 138 -2.87 -20.33 -8.60
N ILE A 139 -4.12 -19.86 -8.61
CA ILE A 139 -4.98 -19.79 -7.43
C ILE A 139 -5.80 -21.07 -7.34
N ALA A 140 -5.76 -21.76 -6.20
CA ALA A 140 -6.58 -22.95 -5.97
C ALA A 140 -8.05 -22.56 -5.74
N ARG A 141 -8.97 -23.47 -6.06
CA ARG A 141 -10.39 -23.30 -5.73
C ARG A 141 -10.57 -23.17 -4.22
N GLY A 142 -11.39 -22.22 -3.78
CA GLY A 142 -11.59 -21.96 -2.35
C GLY A 142 -10.51 -21.07 -1.72
N ALA A 143 -9.45 -20.70 -2.46
CA ALA A 143 -8.38 -19.90 -1.87
C ALA A 143 -8.83 -18.50 -1.46
N CYS A 144 -9.90 -17.97 -2.06
CA CYS A 144 -10.42 -16.64 -1.71
C CYS A 144 -11.55 -16.68 -0.68
N THR A 145 -12.09 -17.84 -0.33
CA THR A 145 -13.29 -17.95 0.52
C THR A 145 -13.16 -17.19 1.83
N GLN A 146 -12.02 -17.34 2.52
CA GLN A 146 -11.74 -16.63 3.76
C GLN A 146 -11.68 -15.11 3.53
N ALA A 147 -10.83 -14.66 2.59
CA ALA A 147 -10.67 -13.24 2.30
C ALA A 147 -11.97 -12.55 1.88
N LEU A 148 -12.82 -13.21 1.09
CA LEU A 148 -14.10 -12.65 0.66
C LEU A 148 -15.08 -12.45 1.82
N ALA A 149 -14.97 -13.23 2.89
CA ALA A 149 -15.82 -13.11 4.07
C ALA A 149 -15.38 -11.98 5.02
N THR A 150 -14.09 -11.62 5.02
CA THR A 150 -13.49 -10.73 6.04
C THR A 150 -12.98 -9.40 5.47
N SER A 151 -12.67 -9.34 4.18
CA SER A 151 -11.99 -8.19 3.58
C SER A 151 -12.95 -7.09 3.15
N ASP A 152 -12.49 -5.85 3.30
CA ASP A 152 -13.10 -4.68 2.67
C ASP A 152 -12.37 -4.37 1.35
N ILE A 153 -12.99 -4.77 0.24
CA ILE A 153 -12.37 -4.81 -1.08
C ILE A 153 -12.79 -3.59 -1.89
N ARG A 154 -11.82 -2.98 -2.59
CA ARG A 154 -12.02 -1.84 -3.50
C ARG A 154 -11.98 -2.31 -4.95
N LEU A 155 -12.83 -1.71 -5.79
CA LEU A 155 -12.72 -1.77 -7.24
C LEU A 155 -11.83 -0.63 -7.70
N LEU A 156 -10.58 -0.95 -8.05
CA LEU A 156 -9.58 0.01 -8.51
C LEU A 156 -9.23 -0.22 -9.98
N TYR A 157 -8.80 0.84 -10.68
CA TYR A 157 -8.12 0.71 -11.96
C TYR A 157 -6.60 0.75 -11.78
N ASN A 158 -5.88 -0.23 -12.34
CA ASN A 158 -4.41 -0.35 -12.25
C ASN A 158 -3.86 -0.32 -10.81
N HIS A 159 -4.63 -0.80 -9.82
CA HIS A 159 -4.27 -0.75 -8.40
C HIS A 159 -4.00 0.67 -7.87
N ASN A 160 -4.46 1.71 -8.58
CA ASN A 160 -4.31 3.09 -8.14
C ASN A 160 -5.44 3.44 -7.17
N VAL A 161 -5.08 3.76 -5.93
CA VAL A 161 -6.04 4.14 -4.88
C VAL A 161 -6.79 5.43 -5.19
N ASP A 162 -6.22 6.30 -6.04
CA ASP A 162 -6.88 7.53 -6.52
C ASP A 162 -7.97 7.22 -7.55
N HIS A 163 -7.98 6.01 -8.14
CA HIS A 163 -8.95 5.57 -9.13
C HIS A 163 -9.91 4.53 -8.53
N LEU A 164 -10.68 4.95 -7.51
CA LEU A 164 -11.67 4.12 -6.80
C LEU A 164 -13.06 4.23 -7.45
N PHE A 165 -13.63 3.10 -7.85
CA PHE A 165 -14.93 3.06 -8.53
C PHE A 165 -16.06 2.42 -7.70
N ALA A 166 -15.72 1.48 -6.82
CA ALA A 166 -16.68 0.78 -5.98
C ALA A 166 -16.00 0.14 -4.78
N ARG A 167 -16.77 -0.24 -3.76
CA ARG A 167 -16.24 -0.87 -2.54
C ARG A 167 -17.29 -1.76 -1.88
N THR A 168 -16.86 -2.85 -1.26
CA THR A 168 -17.78 -3.81 -0.62
C THR A 168 -18.48 -3.21 0.60
N SER A 169 -17.76 -2.49 1.46
CA SER A 169 -18.35 -1.87 2.65
C SER A 169 -19.36 -0.75 2.35
N SER A 170 -19.31 -0.13 1.16
CA SER A 170 -20.33 0.82 0.70
C SER A 170 -21.43 0.17 -0.14
N ALA A 171 -21.45 -1.16 -0.26
CA ALA A 171 -22.40 -1.94 -1.08
C ALA A 171 -22.45 -1.51 -2.56
N THR A 172 -21.37 -0.90 -3.08
CA THR A 172 -21.24 -0.57 -4.50
C THR A 172 -20.39 -1.60 -5.26
N LEU A 173 -19.75 -2.53 -4.56
CA LEU A 173 -19.07 -3.69 -5.13
C LEU A 173 -19.63 -4.98 -4.54
N GLU A 174 -20.09 -5.87 -5.40
CA GLU A 174 -20.47 -7.22 -5.06
C GLU A 174 -19.40 -8.19 -5.61
N LEU A 175 -18.99 -9.16 -4.79
CA LEU A 175 -18.16 -10.28 -5.22
C LEU A 175 -18.86 -11.59 -4.92
N ARG A 176 -18.70 -12.55 -5.82
CA ARG A 176 -19.25 -13.88 -5.68
C ARG A 176 -18.22 -14.91 -6.10
N GLU A 177 -17.86 -15.78 -5.17
CA GLU A 177 -17.05 -16.95 -5.49
C GLU A 177 -17.88 -17.96 -6.30
N THR A 178 -17.26 -18.53 -7.31
CA THR A 178 -17.84 -19.52 -8.21
C THR A 178 -16.88 -20.69 -8.36
N SER A 179 -17.31 -21.75 -9.04
CA SER A 179 -16.39 -22.83 -9.41
C SER A 179 -15.25 -22.34 -10.33
N HIS A 180 -15.42 -21.26 -11.09
CA HIS A 180 -14.40 -20.79 -12.03
C HIS A 180 -13.41 -19.81 -11.40
N GLY A 181 -13.79 -19.13 -10.32
CA GLY A 181 -13.06 -17.99 -9.80
C GLY A 181 -13.95 -17.05 -8.99
N VAL A 182 -13.53 -15.80 -8.86
CA VAL A 182 -14.29 -14.74 -8.20
C VAL A 182 -14.84 -13.79 -9.26
N PHE A 183 -16.16 -13.81 -9.39
CA PHE A 183 -16.90 -12.86 -10.22
C PHE A 183 -17.18 -11.59 -9.42
N PHE A 184 -17.03 -10.41 -10.03
CA PHE A 184 -17.38 -9.14 -9.39
C PHE A 184 -18.39 -8.35 -10.22
N THR A 185 -19.18 -7.52 -9.54
CA THR A 185 -20.03 -6.48 -10.11
C THR A 185 -19.78 -5.19 -9.33
N GLY A 186 -19.21 -4.18 -9.98
CA GLY A 186 -19.10 -2.82 -9.44
C GLY A 186 -20.15 -1.92 -10.05
N TYR A 187 -20.92 -1.24 -9.20
CA TYR A 187 -21.90 -0.23 -9.58
C TYR A 187 -21.20 1.13 -9.69
N LEU A 188 -21.17 1.67 -10.90
CA LEU A 188 -20.50 2.93 -11.21
C LEU A 188 -21.40 4.12 -10.91
N LEU A 189 -20.76 5.26 -10.61
CA LEU A 189 -21.45 6.53 -10.50
C LEU A 189 -21.98 6.95 -11.89
N PRO A 190 -23.31 7.14 -12.06
CA PRO A 190 -23.86 7.61 -13.33
C PRO A 190 -23.37 9.03 -13.66
N PHE A 191 -23.08 9.27 -14.93
CA PHE A 191 -22.60 10.56 -15.45
C PHE A 191 -21.25 11.05 -14.90
N ASP A 192 -20.51 10.17 -14.22
CA ASP A 192 -19.14 10.40 -13.77
C ASP A 192 -18.14 10.21 -14.92
N GLY A 193 -17.30 11.23 -15.17
CA GLY A 193 -16.31 11.25 -16.25
C GLY A 193 -15.34 10.06 -16.16
N PRO A 194 -14.68 9.84 -15.00
CA PRO A 194 -13.80 8.70 -14.77
C PRO A 194 -14.45 7.34 -15.03
N SER A 195 -15.63 7.11 -14.46
CA SER A 195 -16.39 5.86 -14.64
C SER A 195 -16.72 5.60 -16.11
N TYR A 196 -17.18 6.64 -16.81
CA TYR A 196 -17.49 6.55 -18.23
C TYR A 196 -16.22 6.28 -19.06
N HIS A 197 -15.12 6.97 -18.79
CA HIS A 197 -13.86 6.78 -19.51
C HIS A 197 -13.34 5.35 -19.37
N LEU A 198 -13.25 4.82 -18.15
CA LEU A 198 -12.83 3.44 -17.92
C LEU A 198 -13.74 2.43 -18.63
N ALA A 199 -15.06 2.63 -18.54
CA ALA A 199 -16.03 1.80 -19.24
C ALA A 199 -15.86 1.83 -20.77
N ARG A 200 -15.48 2.98 -21.36
CA ARG A 200 -15.18 3.09 -22.80
C ARG A 200 -13.90 2.36 -23.19
N LEU A 201 -12.85 2.42 -22.36
CA LEU A 201 -11.63 1.62 -22.59
C LEU A 201 -11.94 0.12 -22.57
N ILE A 202 -12.82 -0.31 -21.66
CA ILE A 202 -13.29 -1.70 -21.57
C ILE A 202 -14.13 -2.09 -22.79
N ASP A 203 -15.09 -1.25 -23.20
CA ASP A 203 -15.94 -1.50 -24.38
C ASP A 203 -15.14 -1.58 -25.69
N ARG A 204 -14.05 -0.80 -25.81
CA ARG A 204 -13.13 -0.86 -26.94
C ARG A 204 -12.12 -2.01 -26.85
N ALA A 205 -12.12 -2.74 -25.73
CA ALA A 205 -11.17 -3.80 -25.39
C ALA A 205 -9.70 -3.34 -25.23
N ASP A 206 -9.46 -2.05 -24.99
CA ASP A 206 -8.12 -1.57 -24.60
C ASP A 206 -7.74 -2.08 -23.20
N VAL A 207 -8.76 -2.26 -22.35
CA VAL A 207 -8.65 -2.88 -21.02
C VAL A 207 -9.61 -4.07 -20.99
N SER A 208 -9.08 -5.29 -20.97
CA SER A 208 -9.88 -6.52 -21.11
C SER A 208 -9.69 -7.51 -19.98
N GLY A 209 -8.67 -7.33 -19.13
CA GLY A 209 -8.35 -8.22 -18.02
C GLY A 209 -8.38 -7.52 -16.66
N CYS A 210 -8.24 -8.33 -15.63
CA CYS A 210 -8.24 -7.89 -14.24
C CYS A 210 -7.01 -8.38 -13.47
N SER A 211 -6.80 -7.75 -12.32
CA SER A 211 -5.84 -8.18 -11.30
C SER A 211 -6.41 -7.88 -9.92
N PHE A 212 -5.71 -8.32 -8.88
CA PHE A 212 -6.08 -8.12 -7.49
C PHE A 212 -4.84 -8.10 -6.60
N SER A 213 -4.91 -7.37 -5.49
CA SER A 213 -3.85 -7.28 -4.47
C SER A 213 -4.26 -8.02 -3.21
N PHE A 214 -3.32 -8.72 -2.57
CA PHE A 214 -3.62 -9.54 -1.41
C PHE A 214 -2.40 -9.79 -0.51
N SER A 215 -2.64 -10.34 0.68
CA SER A 215 -1.62 -10.75 1.65
C SER A 215 -2.11 -11.92 2.51
N GLY A 216 -1.23 -12.40 3.40
CA GLY A 216 -1.51 -13.53 4.30
C GLY A 216 -1.79 -14.81 3.52
N VAL A 217 -0.79 -15.27 2.78
CA VAL A 217 -0.92 -16.38 1.84
C VAL A 217 -0.46 -17.68 2.48
N THR A 218 -1.26 -18.74 2.35
CA THR A 218 -0.76 -20.12 2.44
C THR A 218 -0.62 -20.66 1.04
N ASP A 219 0.58 -21.14 0.71
CA ASP A 219 0.87 -21.70 -0.60
C ASP A 219 1.73 -22.96 -0.50
N ARG A 220 1.77 -23.67 -1.63
CA ARG A 220 2.70 -24.75 -1.85
C ARG A 220 3.37 -24.61 -3.21
N TRP A 221 4.49 -25.28 -3.35
CA TRP A 221 5.26 -25.26 -4.58
C TRP A 221 5.34 -26.64 -5.21
N VAL A 222 5.46 -26.64 -6.54
CA VAL A 222 5.82 -27.82 -7.32
C VAL A 222 7.10 -27.48 -8.06
N LEU A 223 8.17 -28.18 -7.68
CA LEU A 223 9.49 -28.04 -8.27
C LEU A 223 9.76 -29.29 -9.10
N LYS A 224 10.07 -29.11 -10.38
CA LYS A 224 10.39 -30.21 -11.28
C LYS A 224 11.60 -29.85 -12.14
N PRO A 225 12.60 -30.73 -12.25
CA PRO A 225 13.76 -30.49 -13.10
C PRO A 225 13.35 -30.19 -14.55
N GLY A 226 13.83 -29.08 -15.10
CA GLY A 226 13.57 -28.69 -16.49
C GLY A 226 12.19 -28.08 -16.77
N GLU A 227 11.33 -27.92 -15.75
CA GLU A 227 10.07 -27.18 -15.85
C GLU A 227 10.15 -25.88 -15.02
N SER A 228 9.30 -24.89 -15.31
CA SER A 228 9.17 -23.70 -14.47
C SER A 228 8.64 -24.07 -13.08
N ASP A 229 9.14 -23.40 -12.04
CA ASP A 229 8.61 -23.56 -10.68
C ASP A 229 7.12 -23.17 -10.66
N ILE A 230 6.27 -23.95 -10.00
CA ILE A 230 4.83 -23.63 -9.91
C ILE A 230 4.45 -23.31 -8.46
N ARG A 231 4.02 -22.08 -8.22
CA ARG A 231 3.37 -21.65 -6.97
C ARG A 231 1.88 -21.91 -7.03
N ILE A 232 1.33 -22.55 -6.01
CA ILE A 232 -0.09 -22.83 -5.89
C ILE A 232 -0.56 -22.16 -4.60
N ILE A 233 -1.37 -21.11 -4.76
CA ILE A 233 -1.94 -20.36 -3.64
C ILE A 233 -3.18 -21.12 -3.16
N GLU A 234 -3.13 -21.61 -1.93
CA GLU A 234 -4.16 -22.47 -1.34
C GLU A 234 -5.12 -21.68 -0.46
N SER A 235 -4.66 -20.60 0.17
CA SER A 235 -5.52 -19.66 0.87
C SER A 235 -4.96 -18.23 0.85
N ILE A 236 -5.88 -17.26 0.91
CA ILE A 236 -5.60 -15.84 1.00
C ILE A 236 -6.37 -15.30 2.21
N GLU A 237 -5.67 -14.59 3.08
CA GLU A 237 -6.25 -13.98 4.28
C GLU A 237 -6.96 -12.66 3.98
N THR A 238 -6.31 -11.78 3.21
CA THR A 238 -6.82 -10.43 2.92
C THR A 238 -6.70 -10.12 1.44
N ILE A 239 -7.80 -9.66 0.82
CA ILE A 239 -7.82 -9.04 -0.51
C ILE A 239 -8.06 -7.54 -0.32
N TYR A 240 -7.18 -6.70 -0.86
CA TYR A 240 -7.28 -5.25 -0.69
C TYR A 240 -8.10 -4.60 -1.81
N ASP A 241 -7.83 -5.03 -3.04
CA ASP A 241 -8.49 -4.52 -4.22
C ASP A 241 -8.55 -5.59 -5.32
N ILE A 242 -9.51 -5.39 -6.21
CA ILE A 242 -9.73 -6.15 -7.43
C ILE A 242 -10.08 -5.14 -8.52
N GLY A 243 -9.75 -5.40 -9.77
CA GLY A 243 -10.30 -4.56 -10.84
C GLY A 243 -9.55 -4.61 -12.15
N PRO A 244 -9.99 -3.77 -13.11
CA PRO A 244 -9.43 -3.71 -14.45
C PRO A 244 -7.97 -3.27 -14.40
N VAL A 245 -7.13 -3.92 -15.20
CA VAL A 245 -5.74 -3.51 -15.37
C VAL A 245 -5.32 -3.60 -16.82
N THR A 246 -4.34 -2.80 -17.21
CA THR A 246 -3.74 -2.87 -18.55
C THR A 246 -2.87 -4.11 -18.75
N MET A 247 -2.30 -4.65 -17.66
CA MET A 247 -1.39 -5.79 -17.67
C MET A 247 -1.85 -6.85 -16.65
N PRO A 248 -2.81 -7.72 -17.01
CA PRO A 248 -3.33 -8.73 -16.10
C PRO A 248 -2.28 -9.78 -15.75
N TRP A 249 -2.24 -10.20 -14.49
CA TRP A 249 -1.36 -11.30 -14.05
C TRP A 249 -1.85 -12.66 -14.58
N TYR A 250 -3.16 -12.83 -14.69
CA TYR A 250 -3.78 -14.00 -15.30
C TYR A 250 -4.46 -13.58 -16.61
N PRO A 251 -3.95 -14.04 -17.78
CA PRO A 251 -4.48 -13.65 -19.08
C PRO A 251 -5.94 -14.05 -19.33
N THR A 252 -6.48 -14.97 -18.52
CA THR A 252 -7.84 -15.50 -18.64
C THR A 252 -8.85 -14.79 -17.75
N THR A 253 -8.43 -13.77 -16.98
CA THR A 253 -9.36 -12.84 -16.34
C THR A 253 -10.11 -12.03 -17.39
N SER A 254 -11.28 -11.50 -17.02
CA SER A 254 -12.11 -10.73 -17.95
C SER A 254 -12.80 -9.57 -17.25
N VAL A 255 -13.09 -8.53 -18.01
CA VAL A 255 -13.99 -7.44 -17.60
C VAL A 255 -14.87 -6.99 -18.75
N SER A 256 -16.07 -6.54 -18.42
CA SER A 256 -17.03 -5.94 -19.34
C SER A 256 -17.72 -4.77 -18.67
N ALA A 257 -18.21 -3.84 -19.50
CA ALA A 257 -18.92 -2.65 -19.04
C ALA A 257 -20.37 -2.67 -19.55
N THR A 258 -21.31 -2.30 -18.69
CA THR A 258 -22.71 -2.10 -19.05
C THR A 258 -23.03 -0.62 -19.14
N PHE A 259 -23.72 -0.24 -20.21
CA PHE A 259 -24.22 1.11 -20.43
C PHE A 259 -25.74 1.10 -20.46
N ALA A 260 -26.38 2.04 -19.76
CA ALA A 260 -27.82 2.19 -19.74
C ALA A 260 -28.23 3.65 -19.94
N ASN A 261 -29.47 3.85 -20.40
CA ASN A 261 -30.10 5.16 -20.30
C ASN A 261 -30.52 5.39 -18.86
N VAL A 262 -30.00 6.45 -18.24
CA VAL A 262 -30.35 6.85 -16.89
C VAL A 262 -31.10 8.17 -16.97
N GLU A 263 -32.25 8.26 -16.30
CA GLU A 263 -32.94 9.54 -16.17
C GLU A 263 -32.07 10.48 -15.35
N ARG A 264 -31.62 11.56 -15.98
CA ARG A 264 -30.92 12.62 -15.27
C ARG A 264 -31.98 13.36 -14.47
N ALA A 265 -32.03 13.12 -13.15
CA ALA A 265 -32.72 14.04 -12.26
C ALA A 265 -32.18 15.44 -12.59
N ALA A 266 -33.08 16.37 -12.93
CA ALA A 266 -32.66 17.73 -13.25
C ALA A 266 -31.72 18.19 -12.12
N PRO A 267 -30.54 18.74 -12.43
CA PRO A 267 -29.76 19.39 -11.37
C PRO A 267 -30.71 20.33 -10.64
N VAL A 268 -30.63 20.42 -9.32
CA VAL A 268 -31.30 21.49 -8.57
C VAL A 268 -30.80 22.78 -9.20
N GLN A 269 -31.57 23.32 -10.15
CA GLN A 269 -31.23 24.52 -10.88
C GLN A 269 -31.67 25.69 -10.03
N SER A 270 -30.85 25.94 -9.02
CA SER A 270 -30.72 27.25 -8.46
C SER A 270 -29.23 27.55 -8.51
N ALA A 271 -28.80 28.20 -9.60
CA ALA A 271 -27.48 28.82 -9.64
C ALA A 271 -27.33 29.78 -8.44
N ALA A 272 -28.43 30.33 -7.92
CA ALA A 272 -28.44 31.16 -6.73
C ALA A 272 -27.94 30.41 -5.49
N ASP A 273 -28.30 29.13 -5.29
CA ASP A 273 -27.92 28.40 -4.06
C ASP A 273 -26.44 27.98 -4.06
N VAL A 274 -25.88 27.63 -5.22
CA VAL A 274 -24.46 27.19 -5.31
C VAL A 274 -23.49 28.36 -5.17
N TYR A 275 -23.85 29.56 -5.67
CA TYR A 275 -23.02 30.76 -5.50
C TYR A 275 -23.06 31.31 -4.07
N ASP A 276 -24.16 31.12 -3.33
CA ASP A 276 -24.31 31.63 -1.96
C ASP A 276 -23.41 30.86 -0.97
N TYR A 277 -23.35 29.52 -1.10
CA TYR A 277 -22.51 28.69 -0.23
C TYR A 277 -21.00 28.92 -0.42
N GLU A 278 -20.53 29.08 -1.66
CA GLU A 278 -19.10 29.31 -1.92
C GLU A 278 -18.64 30.73 -1.52
N GLN A 279 -19.52 31.74 -1.60
CA GLN A 279 -19.19 33.10 -1.14
C GLN A 279 -19.13 33.19 0.38
N GLU A 280 -20.06 32.58 1.12
CA GLU A 280 -20.05 32.64 2.58
C GLU A 280 -18.80 31.97 3.18
N GLU A 281 -18.37 30.81 2.66
CA GLU A 281 -17.14 30.16 3.12
C GLU A 281 -15.88 30.95 2.73
N HIS A 282 -15.84 31.54 1.54
CA HIS A 282 -14.72 32.38 1.11
C HIS A 282 -14.60 33.65 1.98
N ASP A 283 -15.71 34.32 2.25
CA ASP A 283 -15.75 35.52 3.08
C ASP A 283 -15.39 35.21 4.54
N ALA A 284 -15.84 34.07 5.07
CA ALA A 284 -15.44 33.58 6.39
C ALA A 284 -13.94 33.28 6.46
N PHE A 285 -13.37 32.65 5.42
CA PHE A 285 -11.93 32.38 5.33
C PHE A 285 -11.10 33.67 5.25
N VAL A 286 -11.52 34.63 4.41
CA VAL A 286 -10.85 35.93 4.29
C VAL A 286 -10.92 36.71 5.61
N ALA A 287 -12.07 36.70 6.29
CA ALA A 287 -12.24 37.36 7.58
C ALA A 287 -11.35 36.74 8.68
N ASP A 288 -11.23 35.41 8.73
CA ASP A 288 -10.36 34.72 9.69
C ASP A 288 -8.87 34.98 9.39
N TYR A 289 -8.49 34.96 8.11
CA TYR A 289 -7.13 35.30 7.70
C TYR A 289 -6.75 36.73 8.09
N GLU A 290 -7.61 37.72 7.81
CA GLU A 290 -7.40 39.10 8.22
C GLU A 290 -7.32 39.27 9.74
N ARG A 291 -8.16 38.54 10.49
CA ARG A 291 -8.14 38.54 11.96
C ARG A 291 -6.81 38.02 12.49
N THR A 292 -6.29 36.95 11.89
CA THR A 292 -5.02 36.33 12.28
C THR A 292 -3.85 37.27 11.99
N GLN A 293 -3.84 37.94 10.84
CA GLN A 293 -2.84 38.95 10.49
C GLN A 293 -2.87 40.15 11.45
N ARG A 294 -4.07 40.64 11.83
CA ARG A 294 -4.22 41.73 12.81
C ARG A 294 -3.71 41.32 14.19
N LEU A 295 -3.96 40.09 14.63
CA LEU A 295 -3.46 39.56 15.90
C LEU A 295 -1.94 39.40 15.89
N ALA A 296 -1.37 38.86 14.82
CA ALA A 296 0.08 38.74 14.67
C ALA A 296 0.77 40.12 14.72
N ALA A 297 0.23 41.12 14.01
CA ALA A 297 0.74 42.49 14.04
C ALA A 297 0.58 43.14 15.44
N ALA A 298 -0.50 42.84 16.16
CA ALA A 298 -0.70 43.34 17.53
C ALA A 298 0.27 42.68 18.52
N GLU A 299 0.52 41.38 18.40
CA GLU A 299 1.52 40.66 19.19
C GLU A 299 2.92 41.19 18.94
N GLU A 300 3.29 41.44 17.69
CA GLU A 300 4.59 41.99 17.35
C GLU A 300 4.78 43.38 17.97
N ARG A 301 3.77 44.25 17.89
CA ARG A 301 3.79 45.57 18.57
C ARG A 301 3.95 45.44 20.08
N LEU A 302 3.28 44.47 20.70
CA LEU A 302 3.42 44.18 22.13
C LEU A 302 4.82 43.67 22.48
N ARG A 303 5.38 42.76 21.65
CA ARG A 303 6.75 42.26 21.80
C ARG A 303 7.76 43.39 21.66
N SER A 304 7.62 44.26 20.68
CA SER A 304 8.49 45.43 20.49
C SER A 304 8.41 46.39 21.68
N ARG A 305 7.22 46.74 22.17
CA ARG A 305 7.08 47.58 23.38
C ARG A 305 7.73 46.94 24.60
N ARG A 306 7.52 45.63 24.79
CA ARG A 306 8.11 44.89 25.92
C ARG A 306 9.63 44.85 25.84
N LEU A 307 10.18 44.73 24.63
CA LEU A 307 11.61 44.83 24.37
C LEU A 307 12.15 46.23 24.68
N ASP A 308 11.46 47.29 24.23
CA ASP A 308 11.83 48.68 24.53
C ASP A 308 11.82 48.97 26.04
N GLU A 309 10.80 48.50 26.76
CA GLU A 309 10.73 48.61 28.23
C GLU A 309 11.88 47.84 28.91
N MET A 310 12.19 46.63 28.45
CA MET A 310 13.32 45.86 28.98
C MET A 310 14.65 46.57 28.74
N LEU A 311 14.86 47.12 27.54
CA LEU A 311 16.06 47.87 27.17
C LEU A 311 16.21 49.17 27.97
N ALA A 312 15.11 49.88 28.24
CA ALA A 312 15.11 51.06 29.10
C ALA A 312 15.56 50.71 30.53
N ARG A 313 14.99 49.64 31.13
CA ARG A 313 15.39 49.16 32.46
C ARG A 313 16.87 48.76 32.54
N THR A 314 17.42 48.17 31.46
CA THR A 314 18.84 47.79 31.43
C THR A 314 19.77 48.99 31.26
N ARG A 315 19.35 50.03 30.51
CA ARG A 315 20.08 51.30 30.41
C ARG A 315 20.17 52.02 31.75
N ASP A 316 19.07 52.08 32.49
CA ASP A 316 19.04 52.71 33.82
C ASP A 316 19.91 51.96 34.83
N SER A 317 19.87 50.62 34.80
CA SER A 317 20.74 49.79 35.65
C SER A 317 22.23 49.98 35.34
N ARG A 318 22.61 50.07 34.06
CA ARG A 318 24.00 50.33 33.63
C ARG A 318 24.45 51.76 34.00
N LEU A 319 23.59 52.76 33.86
CA LEU A 319 23.86 54.13 34.30
C LEU A 319 24.06 54.22 35.81
N LEU A 320 23.20 53.60 36.61
CA LEU A 320 23.35 53.54 38.06
C LEU A 320 24.65 52.84 38.49
N THR A 321 25.00 51.73 37.82
CA THR A 321 26.25 51.01 38.07
C THR A 321 27.48 51.86 37.71
N ALA A 322 27.45 52.58 36.59
CA ALA A 322 28.53 53.48 36.17
C ALA A 322 28.67 54.69 37.10
N MET A 323 27.55 55.26 37.56
CA MET A 323 27.54 56.37 38.53
C MET A 323 28.09 55.93 39.89
N SER A 324 27.77 54.71 40.35
CA SER A 324 28.33 54.14 41.57
C SER A 324 29.85 53.99 41.47
N ARG A 325 30.35 53.41 40.37
CA ARG A 325 31.80 53.27 40.12
C ARG A 325 32.53 54.62 40.03
N ASN A 326 31.91 55.63 39.41
CA ASN A 326 32.49 56.97 39.33
C ASN A 326 32.52 57.64 40.72
N ARG A 327 31.48 57.43 41.54
CA ARG A 327 31.44 57.91 42.92
C ARG A 327 32.53 57.27 43.80
N GLU A 328 32.75 55.96 43.67
CA GLU A 328 33.85 55.25 44.34
C GLU A 328 35.24 55.74 43.84
N GLY A 329 35.41 55.93 42.53
CA GLY A 329 36.65 56.46 41.96
C GLY A 329 36.95 57.88 42.44
N ARG A 330 35.92 58.74 42.55
CA ARG A 330 36.06 60.09 43.11
C ARG A 330 36.38 60.06 44.62
N LEU A 331 35.76 59.18 45.40
CA LEU A 331 36.06 59.01 46.83
C LEU A 331 37.52 58.57 47.04
N ARG A 332 38.01 57.58 46.28
CA ARG A 332 39.42 57.19 46.32
C ARG A 332 40.37 58.34 45.98
N ALA A 333 40.03 59.16 44.98
CA ALA A 333 40.82 60.34 44.60
C ALA A 333 40.84 61.44 45.68
N TYR A 334 39.77 61.58 46.48
CA TYR A 334 39.76 62.46 47.65
C TYR A 334 40.61 61.90 48.79
N GLU A 335 40.56 60.58 49.06
CA GLU A 335 41.41 59.94 50.08
C GLU A 335 42.91 60.09 49.75
N THR A 336 43.29 59.97 48.47
CA THR A 336 44.69 60.17 48.07
C THR A 336 45.13 61.64 48.19
N LYS A 337 44.25 62.60 47.89
CA LYS A 337 44.56 64.03 48.00
C LYS A 337 44.58 64.55 49.44
N PHE A 338 43.82 63.95 50.36
CA PHE A 338 43.87 64.29 51.79
C PHE A 338 45.03 63.61 52.53
N SER A 339 45.51 62.45 52.07
CA SER A 339 46.71 61.81 52.62
C SER A 339 48.01 62.60 52.36
N LEU A 340 48.08 63.38 51.29
CA LEU A 340 49.30 64.10 50.87
C LEU A 340 49.46 65.53 51.42
N LYS A 341 48.55 66.01 52.28
CA LYS A 341 48.68 67.34 52.91
C LYS A 341 48.84 67.34 54.44
N GLY A 342 49.00 66.16 55.07
CA GLY A 342 49.26 66.03 56.52
C GLY A 342 50.73 65.79 56.91
N ARG A 343 51.70 65.92 55.98
CA ARG A 343 53.15 65.95 56.29
C ARG A 343 53.66 67.39 56.29
N ARG A 344 53.45 68.08 57.42
CA ARG A 344 54.46 68.85 58.14
C ARG A 344 54.06 68.95 59.59
#